data_AF-A0A967FLX1-F1
#
_entry.id   AF-A0A967FLX1-F1
#
_cell.length_a   1.000
_cell.length_b   1.000
_cell.length_c   1.000
_cell.angle_alpha   90.00
_cell.angle_beta   90.00
_cell.angle_gamma   90.00
#
_symmetry.space_group_name_H-M   'P 1'
#
loop_
_entity.id
_entity.type
_entity.pdbx_description
1 polymer ?
#
loop_
_entity_poly.entity_id
_entity_poly.type
_entity_poly.pdbx_seq_one_letter_code
_entity_poly.pdbx_strand_id
1 'polypeptide(L)' 'MKISELMDGISNHDLVLPEFQREYVWTKEQAKQLLVSLFKDYPVGSLLFWKTNDPPELKNLAATPDKLGTI' A
#
# COMPACT_ATOMS: atom_id res chain seq x y z
N MET A 1 12.12 -0.80 5.24
CA MET A 1 11.51 0.26 4.43
C MET A 1 11.05 1.37 5.34
N LYS A 2 11.30 2.62 4.97
CA LYS A 2 10.76 3.79 5.68
C LYS A 2 9.35 4.08 5.17
N ILE A 3 8.54 4.74 5.98
CA ILE A 3 7.20 5.19 5.56
C ILE A 3 7.30 6.12 4.33
N SER A 4 8.33 6.97 4.27
CA SER A 4 8.57 7.85 3.10
C SER A 4 8.71 7.07 1.80
N GLU A 5 9.45 5.96 1.81
CA GLU A 5 9.65 5.12 0.62
C GLU A 5 8.33 4.49 0.14
N LEU A 6 7.44 4.14 1.07
CA LEU A 6 6.10 3.65 0.74
C LEU A 6 5.24 4.75 0.10
N MET A 7 5.30 5.97 0.64
CA MET A 7 4.57 7.13 0.11
C MET A 7 5.04 7.50 -1.30
N ASP A 8 6.35 7.46 -1.52
CA ASP A 8 6.95 7.71 -2.84
C ASP A 8 6.51 6.64 -3.84
N GLY A 9 6.53 5.36 -3.45
CA GLY A 9 6.06 4.26 -4.30
C GLY A 9 4.59 4.36 -4.69
N ILE A 10 3.72 4.81 -3.78
CA ILE A 10 2.30 5.06 -4.09
C ILE A 10 2.17 6.23 -5.08
N SER A 11 2.92 7.32 -4.84
CA SER A 11 2.88 8.52 -5.69
C SER A 11 3.36 8.23 -7.12
N ASN A 12 4.39 7.40 -7.25
CA ASN A 12 4.96 6.99 -8.53
C ASN A 12 4.18 5.85 -9.22
N HIS A 13 3.09 5.36 -8.60
CA HIS A 13 2.33 4.20 -9.07
C HIS A 13 3.15 2.89 -9.13
N ASP A 14 4.27 2.81 -8.41
CA ASP A 14 5.06 1.59 -8.20
C ASP A 14 4.40 0.66 -7.17
N LEU A 15 3.61 1.23 -6.24
CA LEU A 15 2.82 0.52 -5.25
C LEU A 15 1.34 0.78 -5.49
N VAL A 16 0.64 -0.27 -5.92
CA VAL A 16 -0.77 -0.23 -6.30
C VAL A 16 -1.59 -1.26 -5.52
N LEU A 17 -2.91 -1.03 -5.44
CA LEU A 17 -3.84 -1.96 -4.81
C LEU A 17 -4.53 -2.82 -5.87
N PRO A 18 -4.51 -4.16 -5.72
CA PRO A 18 -5.24 -5.04 -6.63
C PRO A 18 -6.75 -4.94 -6.40
N GLU A 19 -7.55 -5.20 -7.43
CA GLU A 19 -9.01 -5.10 -7.42
C GLU A 19 -9.63 -6.02 -6.36
N PHE A 20 -9.08 -7.21 -6.17
CA PHE A 20 -9.54 -8.16 -5.16
C PHE A 20 -9.25 -7.74 -3.71
N GLN A 21 -8.44 -6.70 -3.47
CA GLN A 21 -8.19 -6.21 -2.12
C GLN A 21 -9.53 -5.81 -1.49
N ARG A 22 -9.82 -6.27 -0.27
CA ARG A 22 -11.06 -5.87 0.40
C ARG A 22 -11.12 -4.35 0.61
N GLU A 23 -12.33 -3.79 0.55
CA GLU A 23 -12.57 -2.41 0.93
C GLU A 23 -12.03 -2.07 2.31
N TYR A 24 -11.64 -0.80 2.47
CA TYR A 24 -11.14 -0.27 3.73
C TYR A 24 -12.26 -0.25 4.78
N VAL A 25 -12.07 -1.00 5.87
CA VAL A 25 -13.07 -1.15 6.95
C VAL A 25 -12.63 -0.52 8.27
N TRP A 26 -11.46 0.12 8.31
CA TRP A 26 -10.92 0.65 9.56
C TRP A 26 -11.66 1.92 9.99
N THR A 27 -12.05 1.95 11.25
CA THR A 27 -12.61 3.13 11.90
C THR A 27 -11.52 4.18 12.18
N LYS A 28 -11.94 5.43 12.41
CA LYS A 28 -11.02 6.52 12.78
C LYS A 28 -10.20 6.22 14.04
N GLU A 29 -10.80 5.54 15.02
CA GLU A 29 -10.09 5.18 16.26
C GLU A 29 -9.01 4.13 16.00
N GLN A 30 -9.27 3.12 15.16
CA GLN A 30 -8.26 2.12 14.79
C GLN A 30 -7.07 2.77 14.07
N ALA A 31 -7.33 3.68 13.13
CA ALA A 31 -6.27 4.43 12.44
C ALA A 31 -5.43 5.26 13.43
N LYS A 32 -6.07 5.93 14.39
CA LYS A 32 -5.38 6.66 15.46
C LYS A 32 -4.51 5.75 16.32
N GLN A 33 -5.01 4.58 16.72
CA GLN A 33 -4.22 3.64 17.53
C GLN A 33 -2.97 3.16 16.79
N LEU A 34 -3.06 2.91 15.48
CA LEU A 34 -1.89 2.59 14.67
C LEU A 34 -0.86 3.73 14.67
N LEU A 35 -1.29 4.98 14.49
CA LEU A 35 -0.40 6.14 14.57
C LEU A 35 0.27 6.22 15.95
N VAL A 36 -0.46 6.01 17.03
CA VAL A 36 0.12 5.99 18.39
C VAL A 36 1.18 4.90 18.53
N SER A 37 0.92 3.69 18.00
CA SER A 37 1.91 2.60 18.02
C SER A 37 3.16 2.96 17.24
N LEU A 38 3.02 3.59 16.07
CA LEU A 38 4.15 4.09 15.28
C LEU A 38 4.97 5.13 16.05
N PHE A 39 4.31 6.12 16.67
CA PHE A 39 4.99 7.16 17.47
C PHE A 39 5.70 6.62 18.71
N LYS A 40 5.22 5.52 19.27
CA LYS A 40 5.80 4.87 20.46
C LYS A 40 6.79 3.75 20.12
N ASP A 41 7.13 3.57 18.85
CA ASP A 41 7.98 2.49 18.36
C ASP A 41 7.48 1.09 18.80
N TYR A 42 6.17 0.92 18.92
CA TYR A 42 5.58 -0.38 19.19
C TYR A 42 5.56 -1.24 17.92
N PRO A 43 5.65 -2.58 18.04
CA PRO A 43 5.58 -3.46 16.88
C PRO A 43 4.25 -3.31 16.13
N VAL A 44 4.30 -2.94 14.84
CA VAL A 44 3.14 -2.67 13.98
C VAL A 44 3.07 -3.65 12.80
N GLY A 45 3.04 -4.95 13.09
CA GLY A 45 2.82 -6.00 12.08
C GLY A 45 3.82 -5.95 10.89
N SER A 46 3.39 -6.51 9.75
CA SER A 46 4.15 -6.49 8.50
C SER A 46 3.24 -6.24 7.30
N LEU A 47 3.81 -5.72 6.21
CA LEU A 47 3.13 -5.52 4.93
C LEU A 47 3.61 -6.59 3.94
N LEU A 48 2.67 -7.13 3.15
CA LEU A 48 2.97 -8.08 2.07
C LEU A 48 2.97 -7.34 0.73
N PHE A 49 4.02 -7.54 -0.05
CA PHE A 49 4.15 -6.97 -1.39
C PHE A 49 4.22 -8.09 -2.43
N TRP A 50 3.49 -7.93 -3.53
CA TRP A 50 3.55 -8.84 -4.66
C TRP A 50 4.21 -8.11 -5.84
N LYS A 51 5.41 -8.57 -6.22
CA LYS A 51 6.11 -8.10 -7.41
C LYS A 51 5.80 -9.03 -8.58
N THR A 52 5.23 -8.48 -9.65
CA THR A 52 4.88 -9.21 -10.88
C THR A 52 4.97 -8.27 -12.07
N ASN A 53 5.34 -8.81 -13.25
CA ASN A 53 5.26 -8.08 -14.53
C ASN A 53 3.86 -8.15 -15.15
N ASP A 54 3.01 -9.04 -14.63
CA ASP A 54 1.62 -9.23 -15.05
C ASP A 54 0.72 -8.96 -13.83
N PRO A 55 0.39 -7.68 -13.55
CA PRO A 55 -0.44 -7.31 -12.42
C PRO A 55 -1.92 -7.63 -12.70
N PRO A 56 -2.69 -8.00 -11.67
CA PRO A 56 -4.13 -8.14 -11.79
C PRO A 56 -4.78 -6.78 -12.08
N GLU A 57 -6.10 -6.77 -12.31
CA GLU A 57 -6.87 -5.53 -12.32
C GLU A 57 -6.59 -4.71 -11.05
N LEU A 58 -6.48 -3.40 -11.21
CA LEU A 58 -6.05 -2.47 -10.17
C LEU A 58 -7.20 -1.56 -9.75
N LYS A 59 -7.31 -1.30 -8.44
CA LYS A 59 -8.30 -0.36 -7.92
C LYS A 59 -7.99 1.07 -8.35
N ASN A 60 -9.03 1.80 -8.72
CA ASN A 60 -8.98 3.23 -9.01
C ASN A 60 -7.99 3.64 -10.12
N LEU A 61 -7.57 2.69 -10.97
CA LEU A 61 -6.73 2.94 -12.13
C LEU A 61 -7.44 2.42 -13.38
N ALA A 62 -7.86 3.33 -14.25
CA ALA A 62 -8.60 3.00 -15.48
C ALA A 62 -7.70 2.43 -16.60
N ALA A 63 -6.38 2.56 -16.46
CA ALA A 63 -5.39 2.01 -17.37
C ALA A 63 -4.22 1.47 -16.56
N THR A 64 -3.74 0.28 -16.91
CA THR A 64 -2.46 -0.26 -16.42
C THR A 64 -1.32 0.60 -16.99
N PRO A 65 -0.56 1.35 -16.17
CA PRO A 65 0.61 2.04 -16.68
C PRO A 65 1.58 1.03 -17.32
N ASP A 66 2.14 1.40 -18.49
CA ASP A 66 2.98 0.55 -19.36
C ASP A 66 4.21 -0.08 -18.66
N LYS A 67 4.49 0.32 -17.43
CA LYS A 67 5.53 -0.24 -16.56
C LYS A 67 5.02 -0.30 -15.12
N LEU A 68 4.42 -1.41 -14.74
CA LEU A 68 4.16 -1.76 -13.34
C LEU A 68 5.28 -2.71 -12.89
N GLY A 69 6.12 -2.23 -11.99
CA GLY A 69 7.23 -3.01 -11.44
C GLY A 69 8.54 -2.23 -11.44
N THR A 70 8.92 -1.76 -10.26
CA THR A 70 10.32 -1.40 -10.00
C THR A 70 11.11 -2.70 -9.86
N ILE A 71 11.83 -3.06 -10.94
CA ILE A 71 12.98 -4.00 -11.06
C ILE A 71 12.99 -5.27 -10.19
#